data_AF-A0A6B3B3D3-F1
#
_entry.id   AF-A0A6B3B3D3-F1
#
_cell.length_a   1.000
_cell.length_b   1.000
_cell.length_c   1.000
_cell.angle_alpha   90.00
_cell.angle_beta   90.00
_cell.angle_gamma   90.00
#
_symmetry.space_group_name_H-M   'P 1'
#
loop_
_entity.id
_entity.type
_entity.pdbx_description
1 polymer ?
#
loop_
_entity_poly.entity_id
_entity_poly.type
_entity_poly.pdbx_seq_one_letter_code
_entity_poly.pdbx_strand_id
1 'polypeptide(L)'
;MTIALGTPDTDGLAAAAEALRSWQAEGAPMQLHPGDLGWYGRHGSRAVAAAVRTWSRAGRILAVGLLDGPGLVRLTTAPDARGDEALARRLADDLSDPAHGVLPTGRAAVEAPRDALVREVLGERGWGIDEPWTPLRRDLAGPVPAPVPAVEVA
;
A
#
# COMPACT_ATOMS: atom_id res chain seq x y z
N MET A 1 -5.64 -20.19 -11.30
CA MET A 1 -6.80 -19.80 -10.46
C MET A 1 -6.90 -18.28 -10.45
N THR A 2 -8.10 -17.75 -10.62
CA THR A 2 -8.37 -16.31 -10.76
C THR A 2 -8.06 -15.57 -9.45
N ILE A 3 -7.44 -14.39 -9.56
CA ILE A 3 -7.26 -13.45 -8.45
C ILE A 3 -8.48 -12.53 -8.42
N ALA A 4 -9.14 -12.46 -7.27
CA ALA A 4 -10.35 -11.68 -7.07
C ALA A 4 -10.03 -10.37 -6.34
N LEU A 5 -10.50 -9.26 -6.90
CA LEU A 5 -10.58 -7.96 -6.24
C LEU A 5 -11.79 -7.95 -5.31
N GLY A 6 -11.61 -7.46 -4.08
CA GLY A 6 -12.68 -7.30 -3.10
C GLY A 6 -12.58 -5.99 -2.32
N THR A 7 -13.72 -5.56 -1.77
CA THR A 7 -13.79 -4.52 -0.73
C THR A 7 -14.31 -5.21 0.53
N PRO A 8 -13.55 -5.22 1.64
CA PRO A 8 -14.02 -5.84 2.87
C PRO A 8 -15.20 -5.05 3.45
N ASP A 9 -16.08 -5.73 4.18
CA ASP A 9 -16.96 -5.07 5.14
C ASP A 9 -16.20 -4.78 6.45
N THR A 10 -16.90 -4.29 7.47
CA THR A 10 -16.28 -3.97 8.76
C THR A 10 -15.70 -5.19 9.45
N ASP A 11 -16.26 -6.38 9.23
CA ASP A 11 -15.82 -7.62 9.85
C ASP A 11 -14.59 -8.19 9.11
N GLY A 12 -14.55 -8.00 7.79
CA GLY A 12 -13.43 -8.36 6.92
C GLY A 12 -12.16 -7.51 7.10
N LEU A 13 -12.26 -6.34 7.74
CA LEU A 13 -11.09 -5.51 8.06
C LEU A 13 -10.05 -6.24 8.92
N ALA A 14 -10.50 -7.11 9.83
CA ALA A 14 -9.62 -7.89 10.68
C ALA A 14 -8.70 -8.81 9.85
N ALA A 15 -9.23 -9.42 8.79
CA ALA A 15 -8.45 -10.28 7.90
C ALA A 15 -7.40 -9.49 7.11
N ALA A 16 -7.75 -8.28 6.62
CA ALA A 16 -6.80 -7.40 5.94
C ALA A 16 -5.69 -6.92 6.90
N ALA A 17 -6.05 -6.53 8.12
CA ALA A 17 -5.09 -6.11 9.14
C ALA A 17 -4.16 -7.27 9.56
N GLU A 18 -4.68 -8.49 9.72
CA GLU A 18 -3.85 -9.65 10.06
C GLU A 18 -2.91 -10.04 8.91
N ALA A 19 -3.40 -9.98 7.66
CA ALA A 19 -2.53 -10.17 6.49
C ALA A 19 -1.37 -9.16 6.50
N LEU A 20 -1.68 -7.87 6.64
CA LEU A 20 -0.66 -6.80 6.73
C LEU A 20 0.31 -7.04 7.89
N ARG A 21 -0.19 -7.49 9.04
CA ARG A 21 0.60 -7.78 10.24
C ARG A 21 1.58 -8.91 9.99
N SER A 22 1.13 -9.99 9.34
CA SER A 22 1.93 -11.16 9.01
C SER A 22 3.08 -10.86 8.02
N TRP A 23 2.97 -9.77 7.25
CA TRP A 23 3.99 -9.37 6.29
C TRP A 23 5.03 -8.42 6.87
N GLN A 24 4.83 -7.93 8.10
CA GLN A 24 5.81 -7.07 8.76
C GLN A 24 7.02 -7.87 9.21
N ALA A 25 8.21 -7.42 8.83
CA ALA A 25 9.48 -7.93 9.32
C ALA A 25 10.44 -6.76 9.57
N GLU A 26 11.36 -6.95 10.52
CA GLU A 26 12.40 -5.96 10.78
C GLU A 26 13.26 -5.75 9.53
N GLY A 27 13.50 -4.49 9.16
CA GLY A 27 14.27 -4.13 7.98
C GLY A 27 13.52 -4.27 6.64
N ALA A 28 12.27 -4.77 6.64
CA ALA A 28 11.44 -4.77 5.44
C ALA A 28 11.15 -3.32 4.98
N PRO A 29 10.95 -3.09 3.66
CA PRO A 29 10.56 -1.78 3.16
C PRO A 29 9.31 -1.25 3.87
N MET A 30 9.39 -0.02 4.38
CA MET A 30 8.24 0.68 4.95
C MET A 30 7.22 0.95 3.84
N GLN A 31 6.06 0.32 3.94
CA GLN A 31 4.94 0.34 3.00
C GLN A 31 3.64 0.25 3.81
N LEU A 32 2.49 0.11 3.15
CA LEU A 32 1.21 -0.06 3.84
C LEU A 32 1.31 -1.07 4.98
N HIS A 33 1.02 -0.64 6.20
CA HIS A 33 1.12 -1.43 7.43
C HIS A 33 -0.19 -1.40 8.23
N PRO A 34 -0.42 -2.32 9.19
CA PRO A 34 -1.69 -2.37 9.94
C PRO A 34 -2.03 -1.05 10.65
N GLY A 35 -1.00 -0.33 11.10
CA GLY A 35 -1.13 0.97 11.75
C GLY A 35 -1.68 2.07 10.81
N ASP A 36 -1.45 1.98 9.49
CA ASP A 36 -2.08 2.90 8.53
C ASP A 36 -3.61 2.73 8.54
N LEU A 37 -4.10 1.49 8.58
CA LEU A 37 -5.54 1.22 8.69
C LEU A 37 -6.09 1.73 10.02
N GLY A 38 -5.35 1.53 11.11
CA GLY A 38 -5.68 2.05 12.43
C GLY A 38 -5.77 3.58 12.44
N TRP A 39 -4.80 4.26 11.83
CA TRP A 39 -4.77 5.72 11.68
C TRP A 39 -5.91 6.25 10.81
N TYR A 40 -6.21 5.57 9.70
CA TYR A 40 -7.36 5.90 8.85
C TYR A 40 -8.70 5.71 9.59
N GLY A 41 -8.70 4.83 10.61
CA GLY A 41 -9.81 4.60 11.54
C GLY A 41 -10.37 5.84 12.24
N ARG A 42 -9.65 6.97 12.26
CA ARG A 42 -10.18 8.26 12.71
C ARG A 42 -11.45 8.70 11.95
N HIS A 43 -11.67 8.16 10.74
CA HIS A 43 -12.85 8.40 9.91
C HIS A 43 -14.00 7.40 10.15
N GLY A 44 -13.83 6.44 11.07
CA GLY A 44 -14.80 5.41 11.41
C GLY A 44 -14.63 4.11 10.62
N SER A 45 -15.07 2.98 11.20
CA SER A 45 -14.82 1.62 10.67
C SER A 45 -15.40 1.39 9.27
N ARG A 46 -16.60 1.90 8.98
CA ARG A 46 -17.20 1.81 7.64
C ARG A 46 -16.38 2.56 6.59
N ALA A 47 -15.81 3.70 6.94
CA ALA A 47 -14.97 4.47 6.03
C ALA A 47 -13.65 3.73 5.72
N VAL A 48 -13.04 3.09 6.74
CA VAL A 48 -11.86 2.23 6.52
C VAL A 48 -12.21 1.06 5.61
N ALA A 49 -13.31 0.35 5.90
CA ALA A 49 -13.76 -0.79 5.09
C ALA A 49 -13.94 -0.41 3.62
N ALA A 50 -14.64 0.70 3.36
CA ALA A 50 -14.86 1.22 2.02
C ALA A 50 -13.58 1.70 1.30
N ALA A 51 -12.56 2.13 2.06
CA ALA A 51 -11.28 2.57 1.52
C ALA A 51 -10.30 1.43 1.26
N VAL A 52 -10.54 0.23 1.77
CA VAL A 52 -9.65 -0.92 1.57
C VAL A 52 -10.02 -1.69 0.31
N ARG A 53 -8.99 -2.15 -0.40
CA ARG A 53 -9.10 -3.16 -1.47
C ARG A 53 -8.23 -4.36 -1.11
N THR A 54 -8.72 -5.56 -1.38
CA THR A 54 -7.97 -6.80 -1.22
C THR A 54 -7.91 -7.57 -2.54
N TRP A 55 -6.77 -8.20 -2.80
CA TRP A 55 -6.61 -9.14 -3.91
C TRP A 55 -6.35 -10.51 -3.34
N SER A 56 -7.23 -11.46 -3.64
CA SER A 56 -7.19 -12.79 -3.03
C SER A 56 -7.17 -13.91 -4.06
N ARG A 57 -6.44 -14.98 -3.75
CA ARG A 57 -6.42 -16.23 -4.53
C ARG A 57 -6.69 -17.40 -3.59
N ALA A 58 -7.72 -18.18 -3.89
CA ALA A 58 -8.11 -19.34 -3.08
C ALA A 58 -8.26 -19.00 -1.58
N GLY A 59 -8.92 -17.87 -1.26
CA GLY A 59 -9.16 -17.41 0.12
C GLY A 59 -7.97 -16.74 0.81
N ARG A 60 -6.76 -16.81 0.23
CA ARG A 60 -5.58 -16.11 0.75
C ARG A 60 -5.50 -14.70 0.17
N ILE A 61 -5.40 -13.69 1.04
CA ILE A 61 -5.07 -12.32 0.64
C ILE A 61 -3.60 -12.28 0.18
N LEU A 62 -3.37 -11.77 -1.03
CA LEU A 62 -2.06 -11.60 -1.64
C LEU A 62 -1.63 -10.14 -1.73
N ALA A 63 -2.58 -9.20 -1.77
CA ALA A 63 -2.31 -7.76 -1.72
C ALA A 63 -3.42 -7.02 -0.98
N VAL A 64 -3.02 -5.90 -0.36
CA VAL A 64 -3.93 -4.97 0.31
C VAL A 64 -3.58 -3.56 -0.17
N GLY A 65 -4.62 -2.80 -0.53
CA GLY A 65 -4.53 -1.40 -0.90
C GLY A 65 -5.42 -0.55 0.00
N LEU A 66 -4.93 0.62 0.40
CA LEU A 66 -5.69 1.66 1.07
C LEU A 66 -5.86 2.85 0.12
N LEU A 67 -7.10 3.24 -0.16
CA LEU A 67 -7.44 4.45 -0.89
C LEU A 67 -7.29 5.65 0.05
N ASP A 68 -6.12 6.30 0.00
CA ASP A 68 -5.72 7.37 0.92
C ASP A 68 -5.91 8.74 0.25
N GLY A 69 -7.17 9.06 -0.07
CA GLY A 69 -7.57 10.25 -0.81
C GLY A 69 -8.11 9.94 -2.22
N PRO A 70 -8.47 10.99 -2.99
CA PRO A 70 -9.27 10.83 -4.21
C PRO A 70 -8.55 10.12 -5.37
N GLY A 71 -7.21 10.05 -5.36
CA GLY A 71 -6.43 9.45 -6.45
C GLY A 71 -5.14 8.78 -5.99
N LEU A 72 -5.06 8.37 -4.73
CA LEU A 72 -3.90 7.68 -4.19
C LEU A 72 -4.33 6.31 -3.65
N VAL A 73 -3.65 5.26 -4.11
CA VAL A 73 -3.69 3.97 -3.44
C VAL A 73 -2.31 3.65 -2.87
N ARG A 74 -2.27 3.37 -1.57
CA ARG A 74 -1.09 2.84 -0.88
C ARG A 74 -1.22 1.33 -0.83
N LEU A 75 -0.33 0.61 -1.48
CA LEU A 75 -0.42 -0.83 -1.73
C LEU A 75 0.75 -1.57 -1.09
N THR A 76 0.47 -2.77 -0.59
CA THR A 76 1.52 -3.77 -0.39
C THR A 76 1.04 -5.16 -0.80
N THR A 77 1.98 -6.11 -0.92
CA THR A 77 1.70 -7.51 -1.25
C THR A 77 2.33 -8.42 -0.22
N ALA A 78 1.85 -9.65 -0.14
CA ALA A 78 2.55 -10.72 0.56
C ALA A 78 4.00 -10.81 0.01
N PRO A 79 5.02 -10.95 0.88
CA PRO A 79 6.42 -10.96 0.44
C PRO A 79 6.72 -12.06 -0.59
N ASP A 80 6.17 -13.26 -0.40
CA ASP A 80 6.30 -14.39 -1.32
C ASP A 80 5.52 -14.22 -2.64
N ALA A 81 4.63 -13.22 -2.72
CA ALA A 81 3.87 -12.89 -3.92
C ALA A 81 4.43 -11.67 -4.69
N ARG A 82 5.54 -11.07 -4.24
CA ARG A 82 6.16 -9.88 -4.86
C ARG A 82 6.49 -10.04 -6.34
N GLY A 83 6.94 -11.24 -6.72
CA GLY A 83 7.28 -11.61 -8.09
C GLY A 83 6.21 -12.43 -8.81
N ASP A 84 5.00 -12.58 -8.24
CA ASP A 84 3.92 -13.32 -8.90
C ASP A 84 3.38 -12.52 -10.09
N GLU A 85 3.70 -12.94 -11.30
CA GLU A 85 3.27 -12.26 -12.53
C GLU A 85 1.75 -12.17 -12.69
N ALA A 86 1.01 -13.20 -12.25
CA ALA A 86 -0.44 -13.20 -12.37
C ALA A 86 -1.04 -12.14 -11.44
N LEU A 87 -0.47 -11.98 -10.24
CA LEU A 87 -0.85 -10.90 -9.32
C LEU A 87 -0.47 -9.52 -9.87
N ALA A 88 0.75 -9.36 -10.38
CA ALA A 88 1.21 -8.09 -10.93
C ALA A 88 0.34 -7.62 -12.10
N ARG A 89 0.01 -8.50 -13.05
CA ARG A 89 -0.90 -8.19 -14.16
C ARG A 89 -2.30 -7.83 -13.68
N ARG A 90 -2.85 -8.62 -12.74
CA ARG A 90 -4.18 -8.35 -12.19
C ARG A 90 -4.26 -7.02 -11.45
N LEU A 91 -3.28 -6.71 -10.61
CA LEU A 91 -3.17 -5.41 -9.94
C LEU A 91 -3.13 -4.29 -10.97
N ALA A 92 -2.29 -4.42 -12.00
CA ALA A 92 -2.17 -3.40 -13.02
C ALA A 92 -3.47 -3.21 -13.84
N ASP A 93 -4.22 -4.28 -14.12
CA ASP A 93 -5.57 -4.21 -14.72
C ASP A 93 -6.55 -3.45 -13.82
N ASP A 94 -6.66 -3.84 -12.55
CA ASP A 94 -7.59 -3.25 -11.59
C ASP A 94 -7.28 -1.78 -11.27
N LEU A 95 -5.99 -1.41 -11.33
CA LEU A 95 -5.53 -0.05 -11.06
C LEU A 95 -5.63 0.88 -12.28
N SER A 96 -5.50 0.34 -13.50
CA SER A 96 -5.46 1.16 -14.72
C SER A 96 -6.83 1.39 -15.36
N ASP A 97 -7.80 0.50 -15.11
CA ASP A 97 -9.16 0.64 -15.64
C ASP A 97 -10.11 1.20 -14.56
N PRO A 98 -10.60 2.44 -14.71
CA PRO A 98 -11.54 3.05 -13.76
C PRO A 98 -12.83 2.24 -13.58
N ALA A 99 -13.22 1.40 -14.55
CA ALA A 99 -14.39 0.54 -14.43
C ALA A 99 -14.25 -0.51 -13.32
N HIS A 100 -13.02 -0.83 -12.90
CA HIS A 100 -12.75 -1.71 -11.76
C HIS A 100 -12.92 -1.02 -10.40
N GLY A 101 -13.11 0.30 -10.35
CA GLY A 101 -13.52 1.03 -9.15
C GLY A 101 -12.46 1.12 -8.04
N VAL A 102 -11.18 0.97 -8.39
CA VAL A 102 -10.05 1.18 -7.46
C VAL A 102 -9.60 2.63 -7.48
N LEU A 103 -9.23 3.15 -8.65
CA LEU A 103 -8.80 4.54 -8.86
C LEU A 103 -9.78 5.26 -9.80
N PRO A 104 -9.94 6.58 -9.66
CA PRO A 104 -10.80 7.35 -10.55
C PRO A 104 -10.20 7.47 -11.95
N THR A 105 -11.01 7.94 -12.91
CA THR A 105 -10.49 8.42 -14.19
C THR A 105 -9.58 9.63 -13.99
N GLY A 106 -8.45 9.66 -14.71
CA GLY A 106 -7.53 10.80 -14.74
C GLY A 106 -6.23 10.55 -13.95
N ARG A 107 -5.67 11.61 -13.37
CA ARG A 107 -4.40 11.52 -12.65
C ARG A 107 -4.57 10.78 -11.33
N ALA A 108 -3.80 9.72 -11.14
CA ALA A 108 -3.73 8.95 -9.91
C ALA A 108 -2.29 8.53 -9.60
N ALA A 109 -2.05 8.09 -8.37
CA ALA A 109 -0.77 7.63 -7.88
C ALA A 109 -0.94 6.26 -7.19
N VAL A 110 0.06 5.41 -7.39
CA VAL A 110 0.18 4.10 -6.74
C VAL A 110 1.48 4.10 -5.95
N GLU A 111 1.39 4.09 -4.63
CA GLU A 111 2.53 3.75 -3.78
C GLU A 111 2.59 2.23 -3.70
N ALA A 112 3.64 1.62 -4.26
CA ALA A 112 3.84 0.19 -4.22
C ALA A 112 5.29 -0.16 -3.82
N PRO A 113 5.51 -1.36 -3.29
CA PRO A 113 6.81 -1.71 -2.73
C PRO A 113 7.85 -1.83 -3.84
N ARG A 114 9.07 -1.34 -3.58
CA ARG A 114 10.06 -1.09 -4.63
C ARG A 114 10.46 -2.35 -5.40
N ASP A 115 10.43 -3.49 -4.74
CA ASP A 115 10.77 -4.82 -5.21
C ASP A 115 9.57 -5.60 -5.79
N ALA A 116 8.39 -4.99 -5.84
CA ALA A 116 7.20 -5.63 -6.38
C ALA A 116 7.14 -5.51 -7.91
N LEU A 117 6.95 -6.64 -8.60
CA LEU A 117 6.85 -6.73 -10.06
C LEU A 117 5.73 -5.87 -10.64
N VAL A 118 4.70 -5.56 -9.85
CA VAL A 118 3.61 -4.65 -10.26
C VAL A 118 4.12 -3.28 -10.73
N ARG A 119 5.26 -2.79 -10.21
CA ARG A 119 5.83 -1.50 -10.64
C ARG A 119 6.30 -1.56 -12.10
N GLU A 120 6.91 -2.66 -12.52
CA GLU A 120 7.35 -2.87 -13.89
C GLU A 120 6.14 -2.99 -14.82
N VAL A 121 5.16 -3.81 -14.45
CA VAL A 121 3.94 -4.02 -15.24
C VAL A 121 3.10 -2.73 -15.38
N LEU A 122 3.04 -1.89 -14.34
CA LEU A 122 2.42 -0.56 -14.44
C LEU A 122 3.20 0.34 -15.41
N GLY A 123 4.53 0.31 -15.37
CA GLY A 123 5.39 1.04 -16.30
C GLY A 123 5.15 0.64 -17.77
N GLU A 124 5.02 -0.66 -18.04
CA GLU A 124 4.67 -1.18 -19.38
C GLU A 124 3.31 -0.68 -19.88
N ARG A 125 2.42 -0.28 -18.97
CA ARG A 125 1.08 0.27 -19.25
C ARG A 125 1.04 1.80 -19.29
N GLY A 126 2.20 2.46 -19.28
CA GLY A 126 2.32 3.90 -19.41
C GLY A 126 2.24 4.67 -18.09
N TRP A 127 2.27 4.00 -16.94
CA TRP A 127 2.43 4.69 -15.67
C TRP A 127 3.87 5.20 -15.53
N GLY A 128 4.01 6.48 -15.17
CA GLY A 128 5.30 7.09 -14.88
C GLY A 128 5.70 6.93 -13.41
N ILE A 129 7.00 7.05 -13.14
CA ILE A 129 7.51 7.23 -11.78
C ILE A 129 7.38 8.70 -11.39
N ASP A 130 6.72 8.97 -10.27
CA ASP A 130 6.62 10.31 -9.69
C ASP A 130 7.87 10.63 -8.83
N GLU A 131 7.90 11.81 -8.20
CA GLU A 131 9.02 12.24 -7.37
C GLU A 131 9.36 11.21 -6.26
N PRO A 132 10.62 10.72 -6.19
CA PRO A 132 11.01 9.75 -5.19
C PRO A 132 11.15 10.43 -3.82
N TRP A 133 10.57 9.81 -2.79
CA TRP A 133 10.84 10.18 -1.40
C TRP A 133 11.54 9.03 -0.69
N THR A 134 12.46 9.35 0.21
CA THR A 134 13.26 8.37 0.94
C THR A 134 12.86 8.37 2.41
N PRO A 135 12.31 7.26 2.96
CA PRO A 135 12.11 7.12 4.39
C PRO A 135 13.47 7.19 5.12
N LEU A 136 13.57 8.09 6.10
CA LEU A 136 14.73 8.17 6.99
C LEU A 136 14.43 7.40 8.28
N ARG A 137 15.38 6.60 8.75
CA ARG A 137 15.28 5.87 10.02
C ARG A 137 16.39 6.29 10.97
N ARG A 138 16.08 6.35 12.26
CA ARG A 138 17.05 6.53 13.33
C ARG A 138 16.78 5.52 14.43
N ASP A 139 17.80 4.76 14.80
CA ASP A 139 17.77 3.91 15.98
C ASP A 139 17.80 4.77 17.25
N LEU A 140 16.88 4.48 18.17
CA LEU A 140 16.70 5.16 19.44
C LEU A 140 17.13 4.30 20.65
N ALA A 141 17.78 3.16 20.41
CA ALA A 141 18.37 2.34 21.48
C ALA A 141 19.48 3.08 22.25
N GLY A 142 20.14 4.05 21.61
CA GLY A 142 21.09 4.97 22.23
C GLY A 142 20.56 6.40 22.35
N PRO A 143 21.20 7.25 23.17
CA PRO A 143 20.83 8.65 23.29
C PRO A 143 20.93 9.38 21.94
N VAL A 144 19.98 10.28 21.71
CA VAL A 144 19.99 11.18 20.55
C VAL A 144 20.87 12.39 20.90
N PRO A 145 21.95 12.67 20.14
CA PRO A 145 22.76 13.88 20.35
C PRO A 145 21.86 15.11 20.33
N ALA A 146 22.12 16.05 21.26
CA ALA A 146 21.41 17.32 21.26
C ALA A 146 21.57 18.00 19.89
N PRO A 147 20.49 18.58 19.33
CA PRO A 147 20.61 19.33 18.09
C PRO A 147 21.61 20.46 18.30
N VAL A 148 22.49 20.68 17.32
CA VAL A 148 23.33 21.88 17.30
C VAL A 148 22.38 23.07 17.12
N PRO A 149 22.45 24.12 17.94
CA PRO A 149 21.57 25.27 17.79
C PRO A 149 21.66 25.80 16.35
N ALA A 150 20.53 25.80 15.65
CA ALA A 150 20.45 26.43 14.34
C ALA A 150 20.56 27.95 14.54
N VAL A 151 21.54 28.57 13.89
CA VAL A 151 21.57 30.03 13.77
C VAL A 151 20.59 30.40 12.67
N GLU A 152 19.40 30.85 13.03
CA GLU A 152 18.53 31.54 12.09
C GLU A 152 19.09 32.94 11.84
N VAL A 153 19.46 33.22 10.60
CA VAL A 153 19.79 34.57 10.15
C VAL A 153 18.49 35.17 9.62
N ALA A 154 18.01 36.22 10.29
CA ALA A 154 16.84 37.00 9.87
C ALA A 154 17.14 37.87 8.65
#